data_AF-A0A1Q7ALD5-F1
#
_entry.id   AF-A0A1Q7ALD5-F1
#
_cell.length_a   1.000
_cell.length_b   1.000
_cell.length_c   1.000
_cell.angle_alpha   90.00
_cell.angle_beta   90.00
_cell.angle_gamma   90.00
#
_symmetry.space_group_name_H-M   'P 1'
#
loop_
_entity.id
_entity.type
_entity.pdbx_description
1 polymer ?
#
loop_
_entity_poly.entity_id
_entity_poly.type
_entity_poly.pdbx_seq_one_letter_code
_entity_poly.pdbx_strand_id
1 'polypeptide(L)'
;MDPLILLVAGVVAIVIVVFVVLQIVGRLLRKVGPNQALIVYGAGGTRVITGGSHFVVPLYQRAQDFSLELMSFDVAPSQDLYTTQGVAVNVEAVTQIKVRSDEESIKTAAEQFLSKRQDERENLIRLVMEGHLRGIVGQLTVEDLVKDPENVGSKMLKTVTPDMEKMGLEVISFTIKDVRDKNDYITNMGRPQIVEIRKQADIAAALGQRDTQIQQANAAREAAVAKSAADQQRVKAEAESLGFQAESQRNLSLKKASFDAEVKKQQASADKAYDIQANMMQQQVVTEAVKVTEVEKNAQIKVQQAEIQRREFELQATIQKAAEAERRRVETVAEAERQRIFLEAQGQADATKARGIGDAEANKARGLADAEANRARGMADAEVIKAKGLAEAEVIRAKGEAEADAMKVKAAAFHEYNQAAVLDKLLTGMPEIVRAIAEPLSKVDKVTIVSTGAGTDGHGLGASRLTGDIVNMVAQVPALFELLSGTRIGDLMSHVPALANQDGDQGSANGAKVNGTSGTVEATPGEK
;
A
#
# COMPACT_ATOMS: atom_id res chain seq x y z
N MET A 1 0.06 -16.12 99.05
CA MET A 1 -0.30 -16.27 97.62
C MET A 1 -1.12 -17.53 97.51
N ASP A 2 -2.33 -17.44 96.97
CA ASP A 2 -3.20 -18.60 96.85
C ASP A 2 -2.49 -19.70 96.03
N PRO A 3 -2.62 -20.97 96.42
CA PRO A 3 -1.98 -22.09 95.68
C PRO A 3 -2.42 -22.12 94.21
N LEU A 4 -3.60 -21.58 93.91
CA LEU A 4 -4.12 -21.41 92.56
C LEU A 4 -3.26 -20.44 91.72
N ILE A 5 -2.79 -19.33 92.29
CA ILE A 5 -2.00 -18.31 91.59
C ILE A 5 -0.60 -18.84 91.24
N LEU A 6 0.02 -19.62 92.14
CA LEU A 6 1.32 -20.26 91.89
C LEU A 6 1.23 -21.32 90.78
N LEU A 7 0.14 -22.09 90.74
CA LEU A 7 -0.08 -23.11 89.71
C LEU A 7 -0.33 -22.46 88.34
N VAL A 8 -1.14 -21.40 88.28
CA VAL A 8 -1.37 -20.62 87.06
C VAL A 8 -0.07 -19.97 86.56
N ALA A 9 0.73 -19.36 87.44
CA ALA A 9 2.02 -18.78 87.07
C ALA A 9 3.02 -19.83 86.52
N GLY A 10 3.05 -21.02 87.12
CA GLY A 10 3.88 -22.13 86.64
C GLY A 10 3.48 -22.62 85.24
N VAL A 11 2.18 -22.77 84.98
CA VAL A 11 1.68 -23.15 83.65
C VAL A 11 1.98 -22.06 82.62
N VAL A 12 1.79 -20.79 82.97
CA VAL A 12 2.12 -19.66 82.07
C VAL A 12 3.61 -19.62 81.75
N ALA A 13 4.50 -19.85 82.71
CA ALA A 13 5.94 -19.93 82.48
C ALA A 13 6.31 -21.07 81.52
N ILE A 14 5.71 -22.26 81.68
CA ILE A 14 5.93 -23.40 80.78
C ILE A 14 5.43 -23.08 79.36
N VAL A 15 4.26 -22.46 79.23
CA VAL A 15 3.72 -22.05 77.92
C VAL A 15 4.63 -21.05 77.22
N ILE A 16 5.18 -20.08 77.97
CA ILE A 16 6.14 -19.10 77.43
C ILE A 16 7.43 -19.80 76.99
N VAL A 17 7.97 -20.74 77.77
CA VAL A 17 9.17 -21.50 77.40
C VAL A 17 8.91 -22.33 76.14
N VAL A 18 7.79 -23.04 76.06
CA VAL A 18 7.41 -23.82 74.87
C VAL A 18 7.24 -22.91 73.65
N PHE A 19 6.64 -21.72 73.82
CA PHE A 19 6.49 -20.74 72.75
C PHE A 19 7.84 -20.20 72.27
N VAL A 20 8.77 -19.89 73.18
CA VAL A 20 10.14 -19.45 72.85
C VAL A 20 10.91 -20.56 72.13
N VAL A 21 10.80 -21.81 72.58
CA VAL A 21 11.41 -22.97 71.93
C VAL A 21 10.84 -23.17 70.52
N LEU A 22 9.51 -23.08 70.34
CA LEU A 22 8.87 -23.15 69.02
C LEU A 22 9.32 -22.01 68.10
N GLN A 23 9.49 -20.79 68.60
CA GLN A 23 10.03 -19.66 67.84
C GLN A 23 11.49 -19.88 67.43
N ILE A 24 12.31 -20.45 68.30
CA ILE A 24 13.71 -20.79 68.00
C ILE A 24 13.78 -21.90 66.94
N VAL A 25 13.03 -22.99 67.11
CA VAL A 25 12.97 -24.10 66.14
C VAL A 25 12.40 -23.63 64.80
N GLY A 26 11.39 -22.76 64.81
CA GLY A 26 10.83 -22.15 63.61
C GLY A 26 11.85 -21.28 62.86
N ARG A 27 12.75 -20.60 63.58
CA ARG A 27 13.87 -19.86 62.97
C ARG A 27 15.01 -20.76 62.47
N LEU A 28 15.20 -21.91 63.09
CA LEU A 28 16.20 -22.90 62.67
C LEU A 28 15.80 -23.63 61.39
N LEU A 29 14.51 -23.93 61.20
CA LEU A 29 14.04 -24.72 60.07
C LEU A 29 13.77 -23.83 58.84
N ARG A 30 14.70 -23.80 57.88
CA ARG A 30 14.45 -23.19 56.56
C ARG A 30 13.95 -24.24 55.58
N LYS A 31 12.89 -23.91 54.85
CA LYS A 31 12.33 -24.71 53.76
C LYS A 31 12.81 -24.17 52.43
N VAL A 32 13.21 -25.07 51.54
CA VAL A 32 13.78 -24.74 50.23
C VAL A 32 12.85 -25.30 49.15
N GLY A 33 12.34 -24.41 48.30
CA GLY A 33 11.56 -24.82 47.12
C GLY A 33 12.43 -25.53 46.06
N PRO A 34 11.82 -26.28 45.13
CA PRO A 34 12.55 -26.97 44.06
C PRO A 34 13.26 -26.03 43.08
N ASN A 35 12.80 -24.77 42.97
CA ASN A 35 13.34 -23.76 42.06
C ASN A 35 14.45 -22.90 42.67
N GLN A 36 14.86 -23.18 43.91
CA GLN A 36 15.83 -22.38 44.65
C GLN A 36 16.86 -23.29 45.34
N ALA A 37 18.10 -22.81 45.40
CA ALA A 37 19.16 -23.39 46.22
C ALA A 37 19.30 -22.55 47.49
N LEU A 38 19.45 -23.22 48.63
CA LEU A 38 19.86 -22.58 49.87
C LEU A 38 21.38 -22.73 50.01
N ILE A 39 22.09 -21.60 49.99
CA ILE A 39 23.53 -21.58 50.21
C ILE A 39 23.77 -21.21 51.67
N VAL A 40 24.26 -22.18 52.43
CA VAL A 40 24.60 -22.02 53.84
C VAL A 40 26.10 -21.83 53.96
N TYR A 41 26.51 -20.72 54.57
CA TYR A 41 27.91 -20.38 54.77
C TYR A 41 28.17 -19.89 56.20
N GLY A 42 29.34 -20.21 56.74
CA GLY A 42 29.71 -19.90 58.13
C GLY A 42 30.60 -20.98 58.73
N ALA A 43 30.41 -21.29 60.02
CA ALA A 43 31.15 -22.35 60.69
C ALA A 43 30.83 -23.72 60.04
N GLY A 44 31.83 -24.33 59.40
CA GLY A 44 31.71 -25.61 58.68
C GLY A 44 31.74 -25.52 57.15
N GLY A 45 32.05 -24.34 56.58
CA GLY A 45 32.24 -24.14 55.14
C GLY A 45 30.95 -23.76 54.40
N THR A 46 31.03 -23.73 53.07
CA THR A 46 29.90 -23.46 52.18
C THR A 46 29.23 -24.78 51.79
N ARG A 47 27.93 -24.90 52.05
CA ARG A 47 27.11 -26.04 51.61
C ARG A 47 25.96 -25.55 50.74
N VAL A 48 25.69 -26.28 49.67
CA VAL A 48 24.56 -26.03 48.77
C VAL A 48 23.49 -27.07 49.03
N ILE A 49 22.25 -26.63 49.25
CA ILE A 49 21.11 -27.51 49.51
C ILE A 49 20.03 -27.19 48.50
N THR A 50 19.69 -28.17 47.66
CA THR A 50 18.61 -28.08 46.68
C THR A 50 17.39 -28.84 47.16
N GLY A 51 16.27 -28.14 47.35
CA GLY A 51 15.04 -28.73 47.86
C GLY A 51 15.09 -29.21 49.32
N GLY A 52 13.92 -29.50 49.87
CA GLY A 52 13.78 -30.06 51.22
C GLY A 52 13.82 -29.01 52.34
N SER A 53 14.17 -29.43 53.55
CA SER A 53 14.28 -28.57 54.72
C SER A 53 15.63 -28.78 55.38
N HIS A 54 16.31 -27.70 55.74
CA HIS A 54 17.59 -27.75 56.45
C HIS A 54 17.55 -26.89 57.71
N PHE A 55 18.13 -27.42 58.77
CA PHE A 55 18.36 -26.69 60.02
C PHE A 55 19.57 -25.77 59.88
N VAL A 56 19.35 -24.45 59.95
CA VAL A 56 20.41 -23.44 59.90
C VAL A 56 20.52 -22.82 61.29
N VAL A 57 21.70 -22.93 61.93
CA VAL A 57 21.92 -22.35 63.26
C VAL A 57 22.29 -20.87 63.11
N PRO A 58 21.38 -19.92 63.39
CA PRO A 58 21.54 -18.52 62.98
C PRO A 58 22.71 -17.78 63.64
N LEU A 59 23.28 -18.34 64.72
CA LEU A 59 24.42 -17.75 65.42
C LEU A 59 25.76 -18.01 64.73
N TYR A 60 25.91 -19.15 64.03
CA TYR A 60 27.17 -19.58 63.41
C TYR A 60 27.09 -19.74 61.88
N GLN A 61 25.87 -19.78 61.35
CA GLN A 61 25.59 -20.03 59.93
C GLN A 61 24.66 -18.94 59.42
N ARG A 62 24.99 -18.40 58.24
CA ARG A 62 24.08 -17.60 57.43
C ARG A 62 23.59 -18.45 56.28
N ALA A 63 22.35 -18.23 55.89
CA ALA A 63 21.76 -18.90 54.75
C ALA A 63 21.11 -17.87 53.84
N GLN A 64 21.35 -18.00 52.55
CA GLN A 64 20.82 -17.12 51.54
C GLN A 64 20.21 -17.96 50.42
N ASP A 65 19.04 -17.52 49.96
CA ASP A 65 18.32 -18.19 48.88
C ASP A 65 18.88 -17.71 47.54
N PHE A 66 19.07 -18.65 46.62
CA PHE A 66 19.58 -18.40 45.29
C PHE A 66 18.66 -19.05 44.28
N SER A 67 18.08 -18.23 43.39
CA SER A 67 17.17 -18.73 42.36
C SER A 67 17.92 -19.59 41.34
N LEU A 68 17.37 -20.76 41.05
CA LEU A 68 17.79 -21.66 39.97
C LEU A 68 16.83 -21.58 38.77
N GLU A 69 15.94 -20.59 38.76
CA GLU A 69 14.95 -20.42 37.70
C GLU A 69 15.61 -20.10 36.36
N LEU A 70 14.88 -20.44 35.29
CA LEU A 70 15.29 -20.11 33.93
C LEU A 70 15.23 -18.59 33.74
N MET A 71 16.35 -17.99 33.37
CA MET A 71 16.46 -16.58 33.02
C MET A 71 16.37 -16.45 31.50
N SER A 72 15.58 -15.49 31.02
CA SER A 72 15.51 -15.15 29.60
C SER A 72 15.71 -13.66 29.43
N PHE A 73 16.64 -13.30 28.55
CA PHE A 73 16.92 -11.91 28.24
C PHE A 73 17.36 -11.74 26.78
N ASP A 74 17.07 -10.57 26.23
CA ASP A 74 17.46 -10.18 24.89
C ASP A 74 18.93 -9.76 24.89
N VAL A 75 19.74 -10.32 24.01
CA VAL A 75 21.12 -9.94 23.72
C VAL A 75 21.07 -9.01 22.51
N ALA A 76 21.09 -7.70 22.77
CA ALA A 76 21.03 -6.66 21.76
C ALA A 76 22.24 -5.73 21.95
N PRO A 77 23.34 -5.96 21.22
CA PRO A 77 24.53 -5.12 21.30
C PRO A 77 24.17 -3.65 21.01
N SER A 78 24.69 -2.75 21.83
CA SER A 78 24.48 -1.29 21.66
C SER A 78 25.19 -0.72 20.43
N GLN A 79 26.18 -1.44 19.91
CA GLN A 79 26.97 -1.08 18.74
C GLN A 79 26.71 -2.04 17.59
N ASP A 80 26.83 -1.57 16.36
CA ASP A 80 26.73 -2.43 15.18
C ASP A 80 27.90 -3.41 15.14
N LEU A 81 27.60 -4.65 14.75
CA LEU A 81 28.57 -5.70 14.56
C LEU A 81 28.98 -5.74 13.09
N TYR A 82 30.24 -6.04 12.80
CA TYR A 82 30.74 -6.15 11.43
C TYR A 82 30.88 -7.62 11.07
N THR A 83 30.34 -8.01 9.91
CA THR A 83 30.54 -9.36 9.34
C THR A 83 31.93 -9.51 8.73
N THR A 84 32.30 -10.72 8.31
CA THR A 84 33.55 -10.99 7.57
C THR A 84 33.70 -10.13 6.31
N GLN A 85 32.58 -9.73 5.70
CA GLN A 85 32.52 -8.88 4.51
C GLN A 85 32.60 -7.37 4.83
N GLY A 86 32.65 -7.00 6.12
CA GLY A 86 32.67 -5.61 6.56
C GLY A 86 31.31 -4.92 6.54
N VAL A 87 30.21 -5.66 6.40
CA VAL A 87 28.85 -5.10 6.45
C VAL A 87 28.46 -4.91 7.92
N ALA A 88 28.06 -3.68 8.28
CA ALA A 88 27.55 -3.35 9.60
C ALA A 88 26.11 -3.88 9.76
N VAL A 89 25.94 -4.81 10.70
CA VAL A 89 24.68 -5.47 11.03
C VAL A 89 24.34 -5.30 12.50
N ASN A 90 23.07 -5.02 12.79
CA ASN A 90 22.50 -5.05 14.12
C ASN A 90 21.78 -6.39 14.29
N VAL A 91 22.32 -7.24 15.16
CA VAL A 91 21.79 -8.58 15.42
C VAL A 91 21.13 -8.57 16.79
N GLU A 92 19.83 -8.84 16.84
CA GLU A 92 19.10 -9.10 18.07
C GLU A 92 18.98 -10.61 18.27
N ALA A 93 19.29 -11.09 19.47
CA ALA A 93 19.12 -12.49 19.84
C ALA A 93 18.43 -12.62 21.19
N VAL A 94 17.80 -13.76 21.43
CA VAL A 94 17.24 -14.12 22.75
C VAL A 94 18.00 -15.33 23.25
N THR A 95 18.40 -15.29 24.53
CA THR A 95 19.01 -16.42 25.19
C THR A 95 18.23 -16.84 26.42
N GLN A 96 18.17 -18.15 26.63
CA GLN A 96 17.63 -18.75 27.84
C GLN A 96 18.75 -19.48 28.56
N ILE A 97 19.00 -19.07 29.79
CA ILE A 97 20.13 -19.55 30.60
C ILE A 97 19.58 -19.94 31.96
N LYS A 98 20.08 -21.03 32.51
CA LYS A 98 19.80 -21.45 33.89
C LYS A 98 21.11 -21.77 34.60
N VAL A 99 21.06 -21.82 35.93
CA VAL A 99 22.18 -22.38 36.70
C VAL A 99 22.12 -23.90 36.56
N ARG A 100 23.26 -24.54 36.28
CA ARG A 100 23.31 -26.00 36.18
C ARG A 100 23.02 -26.62 37.55
N SER A 101 22.27 -27.71 37.58
CA SER A 101 21.80 -28.34 38.83
C SER A 101 22.88 -29.07 39.65
N ASP A 102 24.14 -29.06 39.20
CA ASP A 102 25.26 -29.72 39.87
C ASP A 102 25.76 -28.89 41.05
N GLU A 103 26.14 -29.54 42.15
CA GLU A 103 26.60 -28.85 43.37
C GLU A 103 27.79 -27.92 43.11
N GLU A 104 28.75 -28.35 42.29
CA GLU A 104 29.92 -27.55 41.90
C GLU A 104 29.55 -26.32 41.06
N SER A 105 28.59 -26.46 40.15
CA SER A 105 28.11 -25.36 39.32
C SER A 105 27.32 -24.35 40.14
N ILE A 106 26.43 -24.81 41.03
CA ILE A 106 25.68 -23.92 41.92
C ILE A 106 26.64 -23.17 42.86
N LYS A 107 27.69 -23.83 43.36
CA LYS A 107 28.70 -23.18 44.18
C LYS A 107 29.47 -22.11 43.41
N THR A 108 29.91 -22.40 42.18
CA THR A 108 30.59 -21.44 41.31
C THR A 108 29.68 -20.23 40.98
N ALA A 109 28.42 -20.49 40.63
CA ALA A 109 27.44 -19.44 40.36
C ALA A 109 27.12 -18.62 41.63
N ALA A 110 27.07 -19.25 42.80
CA ALA A 110 26.91 -18.57 44.07
C ALA A 110 28.08 -17.64 44.38
N GLU A 111 29.32 -18.09 44.19
CA GLU A 111 30.51 -17.26 44.42
C GLU A 111 30.50 -15.97 43.57
N GLN A 112 29.95 -16.02 42.36
CA GLN A 112 29.92 -14.89 41.43
C GLN A 112 28.68 -14.01 41.55
N PHE A 113 27.50 -14.59 41.82
CA PHE A 113 26.21 -13.90 41.67
C PHE A 113 25.35 -13.82 42.94
N LEU A 114 25.75 -14.41 44.07
CA LEU A 114 24.92 -14.48 45.29
C LEU A 114 24.62 -13.10 45.89
N SER A 115 25.55 -12.15 45.82
CA SER A 115 25.38 -10.79 46.36
C SER A 115 24.73 -9.81 45.38
N LYS A 116 24.57 -10.22 44.11
CA LYS A 116 24.08 -9.35 43.04
C LYS A 116 22.58 -9.40 42.91
N ARG A 117 21.99 -8.25 42.56
CA ARG A 117 20.59 -8.16 42.14
C ARG A 117 20.39 -8.88 40.81
N GLN A 118 19.15 -9.24 40.50
CA GLN A 118 18.81 -9.95 39.27
C GLN A 118 19.24 -9.16 38.03
N ASP A 119 18.92 -7.87 37.95
CA ASP A 119 19.31 -7.02 36.81
C ASP A 119 20.83 -6.93 36.62
N GLU A 120 21.60 -6.84 37.72
CA GLU A 120 23.06 -6.80 37.66
C GLU A 120 23.66 -8.13 37.17
N ARG A 121 23.06 -9.25 37.59
CA ARG A 121 23.44 -10.59 37.11
C ARG A 121 23.17 -10.73 35.62
N GLU A 122 21.96 -10.37 35.20
CA GLU A 122 21.57 -10.42 33.79
C GLU A 122 22.47 -9.53 32.92
N ASN A 123 22.82 -8.33 33.38
CA ASN A 123 23.73 -7.43 32.67
C ASN A 123 25.15 -8.01 32.51
N LEU A 124 25.69 -8.67 33.54
CA LEU A 124 26.99 -9.33 33.44
C LEU A 124 26.97 -10.47 32.43
N ILE A 125 25.95 -11.32 32.47
CA ILE A 125 25.83 -12.45 31.55
C ILE A 125 25.60 -11.94 30.13
N ARG A 126 24.75 -10.92 29.96
CA ARG A 126 24.52 -10.22 28.70
C ARG A 126 25.81 -9.71 28.09
N LEU A 127 26.67 -9.04 28.87
CA LEU A 127 27.94 -8.50 28.37
C LEU A 127 28.87 -9.59 27.80
N VAL A 128 28.94 -10.75 28.47
CA VAL A 128 29.73 -11.90 27.98
C VAL A 128 29.12 -12.45 26.69
N MET A 129 27.79 -12.62 26.65
CA MET A 129 27.07 -13.10 25.46
C MET A 129 27.22 -12.14 24.27
N GLU A 130 27.17 -10.83 24.48
CA GLU A 130 27.43 -9.81 23.45
C GLU A 130 28.86 -9.92 22.90
N GLY A 131 29.83 -10.16 23.78
CA GLY A 131 31.23 -10.38 23.40
C GLY A 131 31.40 -11.57 22.45
N HIS A 132 30.81 -12.72 22.79
CA HIS A 132 30.84 -13.91 21.94
C HIS A 132 30.04 -13.73 20.65
N LEU A 133 28.85 -13.13 20.73
CA LEU A 133 28.01 -12.86 19.57
C LEU A 133 28.76 -12.00 18.54
N ARG A 134 29.43 -10.94 19.01
CA ARG A 134 30.30 -10.11 18.17
C ARG A 134 31.42 -10.90 17.52
N GLY A 135 32.07 -11.80 18.26
CA GLY A 135 33.14 -12.65 17.73
C GLY A 135 32.65 -13.61 16.64
N ILE A 136 31.46 -14.22 16.83
CA ILE A 136 30.85 -15.14 15.86
C ILE A 136 30.35 -14.40 14.62
N VAL A 137 29.67 -13.27 14.80
CA VAL A 137 29.19 -12.44 13.67
C VAL A 137 30.36 -11.97 12.80
N GLY A 138 31.51 -11.63 13.41
CA GLY A 138 32.72 -11.28 12.68
C GLY A 138 33.37 -12.40 11.86
N GLN A 139 32.95 -13.65 12.04
CA GLN A 139 33.42 -14.81 11.26
C GLN A 139 32.40 -15.26 10.20
N LEU A 140 31.17 -14.76 10.26
CA LEU A 140 30.09 -15.14 9.36
C LEU A 140 29.80 -14.06 8.32
N THR A 141 29.15 -14.45 7.24
CA THR A 141 28.64 -13.53 6.22
C THR A 141 27.24 -13.05 6.58
N VAL A 142 26.76 -11.99 5.93
CA VAL A 142 25.38 -11.52 6.13
C VAL A 142 24.38 -12.58 5.64
N GLU A 143 24.73 -13.29 4.56
CA GLU A 143 23.93 -14.37 4.00
C GLU A 143 23.68 -15.49 5.01
N ASP A 144 24.72 -15.90 5.76
CA ASP A 144 24.62 -16.98 6.76
C ASP A 144 23.70 -16.58 7.93
N LEU A 145 23.76 -15.31 8.35
CA LEU A 145 22.93 -14.77 9.43
C LEU A 145 21.44 -14.74 9.07
N VAL A 146 21.12 -14.50 7.80
CA VAL A 146 19.73 -14.36 7.33
C VAL A 146 19.15 -15.70 6.84
N LYS A 147 19.95 -16.53 6.15
CA LYS A 147 19.46 -17.79 5.55
C LYS A 147 19.38 -18.93 6.56
N ASP A 148 20.38 -19.08 7.42
CA ASP A 148 20.52 -20.24 8.31
C ASP A 148 20.74 -19.83 9.78
N PRO A 149 19.77 -19.13 10.43
CA PRO A 149 19.93 -18.63 11.79
C PRO A 149 20.16 -19.74 12.84
N GLU A 150 19.68 -20.95 12.58
CA GLU A 150 19.90 -22.11 13.46
C GLU A 150 21.37 -22.54 13.51
N ASN A 151 22.07 -22.48 12.36
CA ASN A 151 23.48 -22.84 12.29
C ASN A 151 24.33 -21.85 13.10
N VAL A 152 24.00 -20.56 13.01
CA VAL A 152 24.60 -19.49 13.82
C VAL A 152 24.37 -19.75 15.31
N GLY A 153 23.14 -20.08 15.71
CA GLY A 153 22.83 -20.41 17.10
C GLY A 153 23.59 -21.62 17.61
N SER A 154 23.75 -22.67 16.79
CA SER A 154 24.52 -23.86 17.16
C SER A 154 26.02 -23.58 17.35
N LYS A 155 26.60 -22.70 16.52
CA LYS A 155 27.99 -22.26 16.64
C LYS A 155 28.17 -21.40 17.88
N MET A 156 27.25 -20.47 18.13
CA MET A 156 27.25 -19.63 19.33
C MET A 156 27.21 -20.49 20.59
N LEU A 157 26.31 -21.47 20.65
CA LEU A 157 26.19 -22.39 21.78
C LEU A 157 27.52 -23.14 22.02
N LYS A 158 28.11 -23.74 20.98
CA LYS A 158 29.39 -24.47 21.09
C LYS A 158 30.54 -23.60 21.59
N THR A 159 30.59 -22.33 21.20
CA THR A 159 31.65 -21.41 21.60
C THR A 159 31.45 -20.85 23.00
N VAL A 160 30.20 -20.59 23.42
CA VAL A 160 29.91 -19.93 24.70
C VAL A 160 29.75 -20.91 25.88
N THR A 161 29.31 -22.14 25.62
CA THR A 161 29.15 -23.17 26.66
C THR A 161 30.37 -23.32 27.58
N PRO A 162 31.63 -23.45 27.10
CA PRO A 162 32.77 -23.63 28.01
C PRO A 162 33.02 -22.43 28.93
N ASP A 163 32.67 -21.21 28.52
CA ASP A 163 32.84 -20.01 29.35
C ASP A 163 31.66 -19.79 30.30
N MET A 164 30.45 -20.19 29.90
CA MET A 164 29.27 -20.22 30.79
C MET A 164 29.41 -21.29 31.88
N GLU A 165 29.99 -22.45 31.55
CA GLU A 165 30.27 -23.51 32.51
C GLU A 165 31.22 -23.07 33.63
N LYS A 166 32.24 -22.24 33.31
CA LYS A 166 33.14 -21.63 34.31
C LYS A 166 32.43 -20.64 35.24
N MET A 167 31.23 -20.18 34.88
CA MET A 167 30.37 -19.34 35.71
C MET A 167 29.27 -20.13 36.42
N GLY A 168 29.23 -21.46 36.25
CA GLY A 168 28.19 -22.34 36.79
C GLY A 168 26.85 -22.23 36.04
N LEU A 169 26.85 -21.66 34.84
CA LEU A 169 25.68 -21.42 34.01
C LEU A 169 25.59 -22.45 32.87
N GLU A 170 24.36 -22.78 32.49
CA GLU A 170 24.02 -23.63 31.35
C GLU A 170 23.13 -22.84 30.39
N VAL A 171 23.58 -22.73 29.14
CA VAL A 171 22.77 -22.12 28.06
C VAL A 171 21.84 -23.19 27.51
N ILE A 172 20.54 -22.98 27.68
CA ILE A 172 19.50 -23.91 27.22
C ILE A 172 19.20 -23.67 25.75
N SER A 173 19.06 -22.40 25.37
CA SER A 173 18.79 -22.02 24.00
C SER A 173 19.39 -20.66 23.66
N PHE A 174 19.73 -20.52 22.38
CA PHE A 174 20.12 -19.27 21.78
C PHE A 174 19.46 -19.18 20.40
N THR A 175 18.70 -18.11 20.18
CA THR A 175 17.95 -17.91 18.94
C THR A 175 18.12 -16.48 18.47
N ILE A 176 18.44 -16.31 17.18
CA ILE A 176 18.46 -15.00 16.55
C ILE A 176 17.01 -14.53 16.37
N LYS A 177 16.71 -13.33 16.88
CA LYS A 177 15.38 -12.71 16.83
C LYS A 177 15.21 -11.90 15.55
N ASP A 178 16.20 -11.05 15.24
CA ASP A 178 16.17 -10.16 14.09
C ASP A 178 17.60 -9.80 13.64
N VAL A 179 17.79 -9.55 12.35
CA VAL A 179 19.06 -9.08 11.76
C VAL A 179 18.77 -7.92 10.84
N ARG A 180 19.23 -6.73 11.23
CA ARG A 180 19.05 -5.49 10.48
C ARG A 180 20.38 -4.94 10.00
N ASP A 181 20.33 -4.16 8.93
CA ASP A 181 21.50 -3.47 8.39
C ASP A 181 21.19 -1.99 8.13
N LYS A 182 22.24 -1.16 8.09
CA LYS A 182 22.09 0.29 7.84
C LYS A 182 22.07 0.66 6.36
N ASN A 183 22.61 -0.20 5.50
CA ASN A 183 22.87 0.08 4.09
C ASN A 183 21.93 -0.66 3.12
N ASP A 184 20.82 -1.22 3.63
CA ASP A 184 19.85 -2.01 2.85
C ASP A 184 20.48 -3.13 1.99
N TYR A 185 21.64 -3.65 2.39
CA TYR A 185 22.30 -4.80 1.79
C TYR A 185 21.39 -6.03 1.78
N ILE A 186 20.71 -6.32 2.90
CA ILE A 186 19.78 -7.47 3.02
C ILE A 186 18.63 -7.33 2.02
N THR A 187 18.03 -6.14 1.92
CA THR A 187 16.95 -5.85 0.96
C THR A 187 17.45 -5.97 -0.49
N ASN A 188 18.65 -5.46 -0.79
CA ASN A 188 19.24 -5.51 -2.11
C ASN A 188 19.65 -6.94 -2.52
N MET A 189 20.04 -7.79 -1.57
CA MET A 189 20.38 -9.20 -1.80
C MET A 189 19.18 -9.99 -2.35
N GLY A 190 17.95 -9.68 -1.91
CA GLY A 190 16.73 -10.32 -2.41
C GLY A 190 16.30 -9.85 -3.81
N ARG A 191 16.80 -8.71 -4.29
CA ARG A 191 16.34 -8.06 -5.53
C ARG A 191 16.53 -8.91 -6.79
N PRO A 192 17.68 -9.58 -7.02
CA PRO A 192 17.85 -10.44 -8.20
C PRO A 192 16.87 -11.62 -8.22
N GLN A 193 16.61 -12.23 -7.06
CA GLN A 193 15.66 -13.32 -6.92
C GLN A 193 14.24 -12.85 -7.25
N ILE A 194 13.84 -11.68 -6.74
CA ILE A 194 12.54 -11.05 -7.03
C ILE A 194 12.41 -10.76 -8.53
N VAL A 195 13.46 -10.26 -9.18
CA VAL A 195 13.45 -9.98 -10.62
C VAL A 195 13.30 -11.27 -11.43
N GLU A 196 14.01 -12.35 -11.08
CA GLU A 196 13.88 -13.62 -11.80
C GLU A 196 12.49 -14.25 -11.58
N ILE A 197 11.96 -14.23 -10.35
CA ILE A 197 10.59 -14.69 -10.06
C ILE A 197 9.58 -13.87 -10.85
N ARG A 198 9.75 -12.54 -10.92
CA ARG A 198 8.86 -11.64 -11.67
C ARG A 198 8.91 -11.92 -13.16
N LYS A 199 10.12 -12.04 -13.73
CA LYS A 199 10.33 -12.41 -15.14
C LYS A 199 9.68 -13.76 -15.45
N GLN A 200 9.83 -14.75 -14.57
CA GLN A 200 9.22 -16.06 -14.76
C GLN A 200 7.70 -16.01 -14.65
N ALA A 201 7.16 -15.19 -13.73
CA ALA A 201 5.73 -14.92 -13.64
C ALA A 201 5.19 -14.21 -14.91
N ASP A 202 5.92 -13.23 -15.45
CA ASP A 202 5.56 -12.51 -16.67
C ASP A 202 5.57 -13.44 -17.90
N ILE A 203 6.58 -14.32 -18.01
CA ILE A 203 6.63 -15.35 -19.06
C ILE A 203 5.44 -16.32 -18.91
N ALA A 204 5.15 -16.78 -17.70
CA ALA A 204 4.02 -17.66 -17.44
C ALA A 204 2.68 -16.99 -17.78
N ALA A 205 2.51 -15.71 -17.44
CA ALA A 205 1.33 -14.93 -17.78
C ALA A 205 1.18 -14.73 -19.29
N ALA A 206 2.27 -14.40 -19.99
CA ALA A 206 2.26 -14.23 -21.45
C ALA A 206 1.94 -15.54 -22.18
N LEU A 207 2.50 -16.68 -21.73
CA LEU A 207 2.17 -18.00 -22.26
C LEU A 207 0.70 -18.35 -21.99
N GLY A 208 0.21 -18.12 -20.77
CA GLY A 208 -1.19 -18.34 -20.42
C GLY A 208 -2.15 -17.49 -21.26
N GLN A 209 -1.83 -16.22 -21.50
CA GLN A 209 -2.61 -15.34 -22.38
C GLN A 209 -2.59 -15.80 -23.83
N ARG A 210 -1.41 -16.16 -24.35
CA ARG A 210 -1.28 -16.68 -25.72
C ARG A 210 -2.11 -17.94 -25.90
N ASP A 211 -2.01 -18.89 -24.97
CA ASP A 211 -2.73 -20.16 -25.05
C ASP A 211 -4.25 -19.94 -24.93
N THR A 212 -4.68 -19.02 -24.06
CA THR A 212 -6.09 -18.59 -23.98
C THR A 212 -6.57 -17.98 -25.29
N GLN A 213 -5.80 -17.10 -25.92
CA GLN A 213 -6.15 -16.49 -27.21
C GLN A 213 -6.21 -17.52 -28.34
N ILE A 214 -5.29 -18.48 -28.37
CA ILE A 214 -5.31 -19.58 -29.36
C ILE A 214 -6.58 -20.40 -29.18
N GLN A 215 -6.93 -20.77 -27.94
CA GLN A 215 -8.15 -21.53 -27.67
C GLN A 215 -9.42 -20.74 -28.03
N GLN A 216 -9.46 -19.44 -27.71
CA GLN A 216 -10.58 -18.57 -28.11
C GLN A 216 -10.69 -18.43 -29.63
N ALA A 217 -9.58 -18.26 -30.34
CA ALA A 217 -9.56 -18.16 -31.80
C ALA A 217 -9.99 -19.46 -32.48
N ASN A 218 -9.55 -20.61 -31.96
CA ASN A 218 -9.97 -21.92 -32.44
C ASN A 218 -11.47 -22.15 -32.18
N ALA A 219 -11.95 -21.86 -30.96
CA ALA A 219 -13.37 -21.96 -30.61
C ALA A 219 -14.23 -21.02 -31.48
N ALA A 220 -13.77 -19.80 -31.75
CA ALA A 220 -14.46 -18.85 -32.63
C ALA A 220 -14.49 -19.34 -34.09
N ARG A 221 -13.39 -19.91 -34.59
CA ARG A 221 -13.32 -20.50 -35.93
C ARG A 221 -14.27 -21.68 -36.06
N GLU A 222 -14.27 -22.59 -35.10
CA GLU A 222 -15.18 -23.74 -35.06
C GLU A 222 -16.64 -23.30 -35.01
N ALA A 223 -16.96 -22.31 -34.17
CA ALA A 223 -18.30 -21.72 -34.11
C ALA A 223 -18.72 -21.07 -35.44
N ALA A 224 -17.81 -20.36 -36.12
CA ALA A 224 -18.09 -19.74 -37.41
C ALA A 224 -18.31 -20.76 -38.53
N VAL A 225 -17.54 -21.85 -38.56
CA VAL A 225 -17.72 -22.96 -39.51
C VAL A 225 -19.04 -23.66 -39.24
N ALA A 226 -19.37 -23.98 -37.99
CA ALA A 226 -20.63 -24.60 -37.62
C ALA A 226 -21.83 -23.73 -38.01
N LYS A 227 -21.76 -22.41 -37.76
CA LYS A 227 -22.80 -21.45 -38.18
C LYS A 227 -22.94 -21.38 -39.70
N SER A 228 -21.83 -21.30 -40.43
CA SER A 228 -21.84 -21.26 -41.90
C SER A 228 -22.42 -22.54 -42.50
N ALA A 229 -22.10 -23.70 -41.92
CA ALA A 229 -22.67 -24.98 -42.34
C ALA A 229 -24.19 -25.04 -42.07
N ALA A 230 -24.63 -24.57 -40.89
CA ALA A 230 -26.04 -24.47 -40.56
C ALA A 230 -26.80 -23.52 -41.53
N ASP A 231 -26.20 -22.37 -41.86
CA ASP A 231 -26.76 -21.44 -42.83
C ASP A 231 -26.84 -22.02 -44.24
N GLN A 232 -25.79 -22.72 -44.70
CA GLN A 232 -25.81 -23.41 -45.99
C GLN A 232 -26.92 -24.47 -46.04
N GLN A 233 -27.08 -25.24 -44.95
CA GLN A 233 -28.13 -26.26 -44.88
C GLN A 233 -29.52 -25.64 -44.89
N ARG A 234 -29.71 -24.51 -44.20
CA ARG A 234 -30.96 -23.74 -44.22
C ARG A 234 -31.26 -23.20 -45.63
N VAL A 235 -30.30 -22.57 -46.29
CA VAL A 235 -30.47 -22.03 -47.65
C VAL A 235 -30.74 -23.15 -48.66
N LYS A 236 -30.07 -24.29 -48.56
CA LYS A 236 -30.36 -25.46 -49.41
C LYS A 236 -31.77 -25.97 -49.21
N ALA A 237 -32.20 -26.15 -47.96
CA ALA A 237 -33.56 -26.60 -47.64
C ALA A 237 -34.63 -25.61 -48.15
N GLU A 238 -34.37 -24.31 -48.06
CA GLU A 238 -35.26 -23.27 -48.58
C GLU A 238 -35.29 -23.26 -50.12
N ALA A 239 -34.14 -23.40 -50.78
CA ALA A 239 -34.05 -23.49 -52.24
C ALA A 239 -34.77 -24.75 -52.78
N GLU A 240 -34.63 -25.89 -52.11
CA GLU A 240 -35.35 -27.13 -52.43
C GLU A 240 -36.87 -26.94 -52.24
N SER A 241 -37.29 -26.28 -51.15
CA SER A 241 -38.70 -25.97 -50.91
C SER A 241 -39.30 -25.06 -52.00
N LEU A 242 -38.59 -24.00 -52.36
CA LEU A 242 -38.99 -23.08 -53.44
C LEU A 242 -39.01 -23.77 -54.80
N GLY A 243 -38.03 -24.64 -55.07
CA GLY A 243 -37.99 -25.47 -56.28
C GLY A 243 -39.22 -26.36 -56.40
N PHE A 244 -39.58 -27.06 -55.30
CA PHE A 244 -40.78 -27.90 -55.26
C PHE A 244 -42.07 -27.08 -55.48
N GLN A 245 -42.15 -25.87 -54.92
CA GLN A 245 -43.29 -24.97 -55.15
C GLN A 245 -43.36 -24.49 -56.61
N ALA A 246 -42.23 -24.10 -57.19
CA ALA A 246 -42.14 -23.66 -58.59
C ALA A 246 -42.48 -24.78 -59.57
N GLU A 247 -41.99 -26.00 -59.35
CA GLU A 247 -42.35 -27.18 -60.14
C GLU A 247 -43.83 -27.51 -60.02
N SER A 248 -44.39 -27.44 -58.80
CA SER A 248 -45.82 -27.66 -58.57
C SER A 248 -46.68 -26.63 -59.31
N GLN A 249 -46.30 -25.35 -59.28
CA GLN A 249 -46.98 -24.28 -60.03
C GLN A 249 -46.84 -24.48 -61.54
N ARG A 250 -45.64 -24.82 -62.04
CA ARG A 250 -45.39 -25.09 -63.45
C ARG A 250 -46.23 -26.27 -63.93
N ASN A 251 -46.27 -27.37 -63.18
CA ASN A 251 -47.08 -28.54 -63.50
C ASN A 251 -48.58 -28.23 -63.48
N LEU A 252 -49.04 -27.41 -62.53
CA LEU A 252 -50.41 -26.91 -62.50
C LEU A 252 -50.71 -26.08 -63.77
N SER A 253 -49.82 -25.17 -64.17
CA SER A 253 -49.99 -24.34 -65.37
C SER A 253 -49.95 -25.16 -66.66
N LEU A 254 -49.08 -26.16 -66.76
CA LEU A 254 -49.01 -27.05 -67.91
C LEU A 254 -50.28 -27.89 -68.03
N LYS A 255 -50.78 -28.43 -66.90
CA LYS A 255 -52.07 -29.12 -66.88
C LYS A 255 -53.21 -28.21 -67.32
N LYS A 256 -53.31 -26.99 -66.76
CA LYS A 256 -54.33 -26.00 -67.19
C LYS A 256 -54.24 -25.70 -68.69
N ALA A 257 -53.05 -25.39 -69.20
CA ALA A 257 -52.83 -25.11 -70.61
C ALA A 257 -53.20 -26.31 -71.51
N SER A 258 -52.88 -27.54 -71.08
CA SER A 258 -53.28 -28.75 -71.80
C SER A 258 -54.79 -28.96 -71.83
N PHE A 259 -55.49 -28.71 -70.71
CA PHE A 259 -56.95 -28.77 -70.65
C PHE A 259 -57.58 -27.67 -71.52
N ASP A 260 -57.08 -26.45 -71.46
CA ASP A 260 -57.59 -25.33 -72.27
C ASP A 260 -57.38 -25.57 -73.77
N ALA A 261 -56.25 -26.17 -74.16
CA ALA A 261 -55.99 -26.56 -75.54
C ALA A 261 -56.96 -27.65 -76.01
N GLU A 262 -57.25 -28.65 -75.17
CA GLU A 262 -58.21 -29.71 -75.49
C GLU A 262 -59.64 -29.15 -75.63
N VAL A 263 -60.06 -28.25 -74.73
CA VAL A 263 -61.36 -27.56 -74.80
C VAL A 263 -61.46 -26.72 -76.07
N LYS A 264 -60.45 -25.89 -76.38
CA LYS A 264 -60.43 -25.08 -77.61
C LYS A 264 -60.45 -25.93 -78.88
N LYS A 265 -59.77 -27.07 -78.88
CA LYS A 265 -59.79 -28.02 -79.99
C LYS A 265 -61.19 -28.60 -80.21
N GLN A 266 -61.87 -29.00 -79.13
CA GLN A 266 -63.25 -29.48 -79.22
C GLN A 266 -64.21 -28.37 -79.69
N GLN A 267 -64.05 -27.14 -79.17
CA GLN A 267 -64.87 -26.00 -79.57
C GLN A 267 -64.66 -25.63 -81.04
N ALA A 268 -63.41 -25.54 -81.50
CA ALA A 268 -63.10 -25.29 -82.91
C ALA A 268 -63.61 -26.40 -83.84
N SER A 269 -63.71 -27.64 -83.36
CA SER A 269 -64.32 -28.74 -84.14
C SER A 269 -65.85 -28.61 -84.24
N ALA A 270 -66.50 -28.10 -83.18
CA ALA A 270 -67.93 -27.80 -83.18
C ALA A 270 -68.24 -26.60 -84.08
N ASP A 271 -67.43 -25.53 -84.02
CA ASP A 271 -67.59 -24.33 -84.86
C ASP A 271 -67.43 -24.69 -86.35
N LYS A 272 -66.43 -25.50 -86.70
CA LYS A 272 -66.27 -25.99 -88.08
C LYS A 272 -67.46 -26.85 -88.54
N ALA A 273 -68.07 -27.63 -87.66
CA ALA A 273 -69.27 -28.39 -88.01
C ALA A 273 -70.46 -27.47 -88.31
N TYR A 274 -70.61 -26.38 -87.54
CA TYR A 274 -71.59 -25.32 -87.80
C TYR A 274 -71.33 -24.61 -89.14
N ASP A 275 -70.08 -24.23 -89.44
CA ASP A 275 -69.74 -23.52 -90.68
C ASP A 275 -69.93 -24.39 -91.93
N ILE A 276 -69.69 -25.70 -91.86
CA ILE A 276 -69.93 -26.63 -92.98
C ILE A 276 -71.44 -26.69 -93.29
N GLN A 277 -72.29 -26.78 -92.26
CA GLN A 277 -73.76 -26.73 -92.42
C GLN A 277 -74.23 -25.41 -93.05
N ALA A 278 -73.68 -24.28 -92.60
CA ALA A 278 -74.02 -22.97 -93.15
C ALA A 278 -73.62 -22.81 -94.62
N ASN A 279 -72.42 -23.24 -95.01
CA ASN A 279 -71.95 -23.14 -96.40
C ASN A 279 -72.71 -24.04 -97.37
N MET A 280 -73.17 -25.22 -96.93
CA MET A 280 -74.06 -26.07 -97.74
C MET A 280 -75.39 -25.40 -98.03
N MET A 281 -75.95 -24.67 -97.06
CA MET A 281 -77.18 -23.89 -97.24
C MET A 281 -76.97 -22.71 -98.20
N GLN A 282 -75.81 -22.05 -98.16
CA GLN A 282 -75.47 -20.93 -99.05
C GLN A 282 -75.37 -21.34 -100.53
N GLN A 283 -74.81 -22.53 -100.84
CA GLN A 283 -74.68 -23.00 -102.23
C GLN A 283 -76.02 -23.27 -102.92
N GLN A 284 -77.07 -23.64 -102.17
CA GLN A 284 -78.41 -23.81 -102.72
C GLN A 284 -79.01 -22.48 -103.21
N VAL A 285 -78.70 -21.36 -102.55
CA VAL A 285 -79.22 -20.02 -102.91
C VAL A 285 -78.54 -19.45 -104.15
N VAL A 286 -77.26 -19.74 -104.36
CA VAL A 286 -76.47 -19.23 -105.51
C VAL A 286 -76.90 -19.87 -106.83
N THR A 287 -77.40 -21.11 -106.81
CA THR A 287 -77.90 -21.79 -108.03
C THR A 287 -79.17 -21.13 -108.58
N GLU A 288 -80.00 -20.58 -107.70
CA GLU A 288 -81.26 -19.91 -108.07
C GLU A 288 -81.04 -18.47 -108.60
N ALA A 289 -79.95 -17.81 -108.19
CA ALA A 289 -79.65 -16.41 -108.52
C ALA A 289 -79.03 -16.19 -109.92
N VAL A 290 -78.52 -17.23 -110.58
CA VAL A 290 -77.84 -17.13 -111.90
C VAL A 290 -78.81 -16.81 -113.06
N LYS A 291 -80.13 -16.90 -112.87
CA LYS A 291 -81.15 -16.57 -113.90
C LYS A 291 -81.45 -15.07 -114.07
N VAL A 292 -80.91 -14.17 -113.24
CA VAL A 292 -81.31 -12.75 -113.25
C VAL A 292 -80.21 -11.80 -113.78
N THR A 293 -78.99 -12.30 -114.01
CA THR A 293 -77.81 -11.51 -114.43
C THR A 293 -77.61 -11.40 -115.94
N GLU A 294 -78.67 -11.16 -116.73
CA GLU A 294 -78.56 -10.82 -118.17
C GLU A 294 -78.87 -9.35 -118.50
N VAL A 295 -79.09 -8.47 -117.51
CA VAL A 295 -79.48 -7.06 -117.77
C VAL A 295 -78.55 -6.00 -117.13
N GLU A 296 -77.58 -6.37 -116.30
CA GLU A 296 -76.79 -5.38 -115.54
C GLU A 296 -75.31 -5.26 -115.95
N LYS A 297 -74.96 -5.68 -117.17
CA LYS A 297 -73.59 -5.57 -117.70
C LYS A 297 -73.17 -4.16 -118.16
N ASN A 298 -73.87 -3.09 -117.78
CA ASN A 298 -73.63 -1.72 -118.28
C ASN A 298 -73.29 -0.65 -117.23
N ALA A 299 -72.93 -1.01 -115.99
CA ALA A 299 -72.50 -0.03 -114.98
C ALA A 299 -71.11 -0.34 -114.38
N GLN A 300 -70.22 -0.88 -115.22
CA GLN A 300 -68.79 -0.83 -114.96
C GLN A 300 -68.25 0.49 -115.52
N ILE A 301 -67.19 1.03 -114.90
CA ILE A 301 -66.51 2.30 -115.25
C ILE A 301 -67.09 3.54 -114.51
N LYS A 302 -66.83 3.64 -113.19
CA LYS A 302 -66.72 4.95 -112.49
C LYS A 302 -66.05 4.92 -111.11
N VAL A 303 -65.82 3.75 -110.50
CA VAL A 303 -65.25 3.68 -109.12
C VAL A 303 -63.75 3.36 -109.10
N GLN A 304 -63.07 3.44 -110.26
CA GLN A 304 -61.59 3.40 -110.31
C GLN A 304 -60.91 4.78 -110.17
N GLN A 305 -61.67 5.88 -110.06
CA GLN A 305 -61.11 7.24 -109.95
C GLN A 305 -60.97 7.77 -108.52
N ALA A 306 -61.54 7.09 -107.51
CA ALA A 306 -61.49 7.55 -106.12
C ALA A 306 -60.21 7.12 -105.36
N GLU A 307 -59.35 6.32 -105.97
CA GLU A 307 -58.20 5.70 -105.28
C GLU A 307 -56.93 6.57 -105.24
N ILE A 308 -56.92 7.72 -105.92
CA ILE A 308 -55.72 8.57 -106.00
C ILE A 308 -55.66 9.65 -104.89
N GLN A 309 -56.79 10.02 -104.28
CA GLN A 309 -56.82 11.08 -103.26
C GLN A 309 -56.42 10.62 -101.84
N ARG A 310 -56.27 9.31 -101.59
CA ARG A 310 -55.88 8.79 -100.25
C ARG A 310 -54.38 8.83 -99.97
N ARG A 311 -53.53 8.89 -101.00
CA ARG A 311 -52.07 8.81 -100.87
C ARG A 311 -51.38 10.10 -100.43
N GLU A 312 -52.07 11.24 -100.47
CA GLU A 312 -51.48 12.52 -100.08
C GLU A 312 -51.51 12.78 -98.56
N PHE A 313 -52.45 12.15 -97.83
CA PHE A 313 -52.55 12.34 -96.36
C PHE A 313 -51.56 11.48 -95.54
N GLU A 314 -50.94 10.44 -96.13
CA GLU A 314 -50.01 9.57 -95.39
C GLU A 314 -48.62 10.19 -95.17
N LEU A 315 -48.22 11.19 -95.96
CA LEU A 315 -46.86 11.76 -95.90
C LEU A 315 -46.69 12.96 -94.96
N GLN A 316 -47.76 13.49 -94.37
CA GLN A 316 -47.67 14.65 -93.45
C GLN A 316 -47.67 14.30 -91.95
N ALA A 317 -47.93 13.04 -91.57
CA ALA A 317 -48.04 12.66 -90.16
C ALA A 317 -46.72 12.22 -89.50
N THR A 318 -45.67 11.93 -90.29
CA THR A 318 -44.48 11.22 -89.79
C THR A 318 -43.42 12.16 -89.17
N ILE A 319 -43.45 13.45 -89.48
CA ILE A 319 -42.39 14.40 -89.05
C ILE A 319 -42.74 15.11 -87.73
N GLN A 320 -44.02 15.39 -87.44
CA GLN A 320 -44.40 16.08 -86.19
C GLN A 320 -44.36 15.16 -84.96
N LYS A 321 -44.77 13.88 -85.08
CA LYS A 321 -44.72 12.92 -83.96
C LYS A 321 -43.30 12.48 -83.59
N ALA A 322 -42.37 12.50 -84.53
CA ALA A 322 -40.96 12.16 -84.27
C ALA A 322 -40.24 13.25 -83.44
N ALA A 323 -40.59 14.53 -83.62
CA ALA A 323 -39.98 15.64 -82.88
C ALA A 323 -40.56 15.82 -81.45
N GLU A 324 -41.85 15.54 -81.24
CA GLU A 324 -42.47 15.58 -79.90
C GLU A 324 -42.03 14.40 -79.00
N ALA A 325 -41.76 13.23 -79.57
CA ALA A 325 -41.26 12.06 -78.83
C ALA A 325 -39.83 12.28 -78.32
N GLU A 326 -38.97 12.91 -79.13
CA GLU A 326 -37.59 13.20 -78.74
C GLU A 326 -37.53 14.29 -77.65
N ARG A 327 -38.38 15.31 -77.74
CA ARG A 327 -38.46 16.37 -76.71
C ARG A 327 -38.93 15.83 -75.36
N ARG A 328 -39.97 14.98 -75.34
CA ARG A 328 -40.42 14.30 -74.10
C ARG A 328 -39.38 13.33 -73.54
N ARG A 329 -38.61 12.64 -74.39
CA ARG A 329 -37.52 11.76 -73.94
C ARG A 329 -36.38 12.54 -73.29
N VAL A 330 -36.03 13.70 -73.83
CA VAL A 330 -34.99 14.56 -73.24
C VAL A 330 -35.47 15.22 -71.95
N GLU A 331 -36.73 15.68 -71.88
CA GLU A 331 -37.31 16.26 -70.65
C GLU A 331 -37.43 15.22 -69.52
N THR A 332 -37.87 13.99 -69.83
CA THR A 332 -37.98 12.90 -68.85
C THR A 332 -36.62 12.39 -68.37
N VAL A 333 -35.61 12.33 -69.24
CA VAL A 333 -34.24 11.98 -68.85
C VAL A 333 -33.63 13.09 -67.99
N ALA A 334 -33.86 14.36 -68.31
CA ALA A 334 -33.37 15.49 -67.49
C ALA A 334 -34.07 15.59 -66.12
N GLU A 335 -35.37 15.29 -66.03
CA GLU A 335 -36.09 15.18 -64.76
C GLU A 335 -35.64 13.99 -63.92
N ALA A 336 -35.40 12.83 -64.54
CA ALA A 336 -34.85 11.65 -63.86
C ALA A 336 -33.42 11.90 -63.33
N GLU A 337 -32.57 12.59 -64.10
CA GLU A 337 -31.21 12.96 -63.67
C GLU A 337 -31.25 13.96 -62.51
N ARG A 338 -32.13 14.97 -62.56
CA ARG A 338 -32.35 15.91 -61.44
C ARG A 338 -32.86 15.21 -60.19
N GLN A 339 -33.83 14.30 -60.34
CA GLN A 339 -34.34 13.52 -59.21
C GLN A 339 -33.27 12.59 -58.63
N ARG A 340 -32.45 11.94 -59.47
CA ARG A 340 -31.33 11.10 -58.98
C ARG A 340 -30.33 11.92 -58.19
N ILE A 341 -29.91 13.08 -58.69
CA ILE A 341 -28.98 13.97 -58.00
C ILE A 341 -29.59 14.49 -56.68
N PHE A 342 -30.88 14.81 -56.66
CA PHE A 342 -31.57 15.25 -55.44
C PHE A 342 -31.67 14.12 -54.39
N LEU A 343 -32.07 12.91 -54.80
CA LEU A 343 -32.14 11.73 -53.93
C LEU A 343 -30.77 11.28 -53.43
N GLU A 344 -29.74 11.37 -54.26
CA GLU A 344 -28.36 11.03 -53.91
C GLU A 344 -27.75 12.08 -52.97
N ALA A 345 -28.00 13.38 -53.21
CA ALA A 345 -27.62 14.46 -52.29
C ALA A 345 -28.36 14.36 -50.96
N GLN A 346 -29.65 14.00 -50.97
CA GLN A 346 -30.45 13.79 -49.76
C GLN A 346 -29.96 12.55 -48.99
N GLY A 347 -29.67 11.44 -49.68
CA GLY A 347 -29.09 10.25 -49.08
C GLY A 347 -27.70 10.49 -48.49
N GLN A 348 -26.86 11.29 -49.15
CA GLN A 348 -25.56 11.69 -48.61
C GLN A 348 -25.70 12.63 -47.40
N ALA A 349 -26.65 13.57 -47.42
CA ALA A 349 -26.95 14.46 -46.30
C ALA A 349 -27.51 13.70 -45.08
N ASP A 350 -28.41 12.75 -45.31
CA ASP A 350 -28.96 11.90 -44.25
C ASP A 350 -27.93 10.91 -43.71
N ALA A 351 -27.05 10.39 -44.57
CA ALA A 351 -25.92 9.56 -44.15
C ALA A 351 -24.88 10.35 -43.34
N THR A 352 -24.60 11.62 -43.69
CA THR A 352 -23.71 12.48 -42.89
C THR A 352 -24.37 12.91 -41.58
N LYS A 353 -25.68 13.16 -41.56
CA LYS A 353 -26.41 13.39 -40.29
C LYS A 353 -26.41 12.16 -39.40
N ALA A 354 -26.69 10.97 -39.93
CA ALA A 354 -26.66 9.72 -39.17
C ALA A 354 -25.26 9.41 -38.63
N ARG A 355 -24.21 9.61 -39.45
CA ARG A 355 -22.82 9.44 -39.02
C ARG A 355 -22.42 10.50 -37.98
N GLY A 356 -22.82 11.76 -38.16
CA GLY A 356 -22.59 12.84 -37.21
C GLY A 356 -23.30 12.64 -35.86
N ILE A 357 -24.51 12.07 -35.85
CA ILE A 357 -25.21 11.68 -34.62
C ILE A 357 -24.48 10.53 -33.92
N GLY A 358 -24.04 9.51 -34.67
CA GLY A 358 -23.26 8.41 -34.12
C GLY A 358 -21.92 8.85 -33.54
N ASP A 359 -21.20 9.75 -34.22
CA ASP A 359 -19.93 10.30 -33.73
C ASP A 359 -20.14 11.24 -32.52
N ALA A 360 -21.24 11.99 -32.49
CA ALA A 360 -21.59 12.82 -31.33
C ALA A 360 -21.98 11.98 -30.11
N GLU A 361 -22.74 10.90 -30.29
CA GLU A 361 -23.06 9.96 -29.21
C GLU A 361 -21.82 9.19 -28.73
N ALA A 362 -20.94 8.77 -29.64
CA ALA A 362 -19.68 8.12 -29.30
C ALA A 362 -18.73 9.06 -28.53
N ASN A 363 -18.66 10.34 -28.92
CA ASN A 363 -17.87 11.34 -28.20
C ASN A 363 -18.48 11.70 -26.84
N LYS A 364 -19.81 11.74 -26.72
CA LYS A 364 -20.50 11.95 -25.44
C LYS A 364 -20.31 10.75 -24.49
N ALA A 365 -20.35 9.53 -25.02
CA ALA A 365 -20.08 8.32 -24.24
C ALA A 365 -18.61 8.24 -23.79
N ARG A 366 -17.65 8.56 -24.67
CA ARG A 366 -16.23 8.68 -24.28
C ARG A 366 -15.99 9.78 -23.25
N GLY A 367 -16.58 10.96 -23.44
CA GLY A 367 -16.45 12.07 -22.50
C GLY A 367 -17.01 11.75 -21.11
N LEU A 368 -18.12 10.99 -21.04
CA LEU A 368 -18.67 10.51 -19.77
C LEU A 368 -17.75 9.45 -19.13
N ALA A 369 -17.26 8.49 -19.90
CA ALA A 369 -16.33 7.47 -19.41
C ALA A 369 -15.01 8.08 -18.90
N ASP A 370 -14.46 9.07 -19.60
CA ASP A 370 -13.24 9.77 -19.19
C ASP A 370 -13.47 10.62 -17.94
N ALA A 371 -14.63 11.28 -17.81
CA ALA A 371 -14.99 12.04 -16.62
C ALA A 371 -15.18 11.12 -15.39
N GLU A 372 -15.74 9.94 -15.59
CA GLU A 372 -15.95 8.95 -14.53
C GLU A 372 -14.62 8.28 -14.13
N ALA A 373 -13.75 7.97 -15.10
CA ALA A 373 -12.39 7.50 -14.85
C ALA A 373 -11.54 8.55 -14.13
N ASN A 374 -11.68 9.83 -14.47
CA ASN A 374 -10.98 10.92 -13.78
C ASN A 374 -11.53 11.16 -12.37
N ARG A 375 -12.85 11.01 -12.12
CA ARG A 375 -13.40 11.02 -10.76
C ARG A 375 -12.88 9.84 -9.93
N ALA A 376 -12.85 8.64 -10.50
CA ALA A 376 -12.35 7.46 -9.82
C ALA A 376 -10.85 7.61 -9.47
N ARG A 377 -10.03 8.10 -10.39
CA ARG A 377 -8.62 8.44 -10.12
C ARG A 377 -8.49 9.53 -9.06
N GLY A 378 -9.26 10.61 -9.15
CA GLY A 378 -9.24 11.69 -8.15
C GLY A 378 -9.65 11.23 -6.75
N MET A 379 -10.62 10.31 -6.64
CA MET A 379 -11.00 9.71 -5.35
C MET A 379 -9.90 8.79 -4.80
N ALA A 380 -9.28 7.97 -5.65
CA ALA A 380 -8.16 7.11 -5.26
C ALA A 380 -6.94 7.93 -4.80
N ASP A 381 -6.59 9.00 -5.53
CA ASP A 381 -5.50 9.90 -5.16
C ASP A 381 -5.80 10.65 -3.85
N ALA A 382 -7.05 11.07 -3.64
CA ALA A 382 -7.48 11.69 -2.39
C ALA A 382 -7.42 10.72 -1.19
N GLU A 383 -7.79 9.45 -1.36
CA GLU A 383 -7.63 8.43 -0.33
C GLU A 383 -6.16 8.15 -0.02
N VAL A 384 -5.30 8.08 -1.04
CA VAL A 384 -3.85 7.91 -0.85
C VAL A 384 -3.24 9.10 -0.12
N ILE A 385 -3.61 10.33 -0.49
CA ILE A 385 -3.13 11.55 0.20
C ILE A 385 -3.64 11.59 1.64
N LYS A 386 -4.91 11.22 1.87
CA LYS A 386 -5.48 11.18 3.23
C LYS A 386 -4.81 10.11 4.09
N ALA A 387 -4.54 8.93 3.54
CA ALA A 387 -3.82 7.86 4.23
C ALA A 387 -2.37 8.27 4.55
N LYS A 388 -1.67 8.90 3.61
CA LYS A 388 -0.33 9.46 3.84
C LYS A 388 -0.34 10.57 4.88
N GLY A 389 -1.29 11.51 4.79
CA GLY A 389 -1.43 12.59 5.76
C GLY A 389 -1.76 12.11 7.17
N LEU A 390 -2.56 11.06 7.31
CA LEU A 390 -2.83 10.43 8.61
C LEU A 390 -1.59 9.73 9.16
N ALA A 391 -0.84 9.01 8.33
CA ALA A 391 0.40 8.36 8.72
C ALA A 391 1.48 9.39 9.13
N GLU A 392 1.64 10.47 8.36
CA GLU A 392 2.56 11.56 8.70
C GLU A 392 2.14 12.29 9.98
N ALA A 393 0.85 12.57 10.17
CA ALA A 393 0.34 13.16 11.40
C ALA A 393 0.57 12.27 12.62
N GLU A 394 0.41 10.95 12.47
CA GLU A 394 0.66 10.00 13.56
C GLU A 394 2.15 9.88 13.89
N VAL A 395 3.03 9.92 12.89
CA VAL A 395 4.48 9.97 13.09
C VAL A 395 4.91 11.28 13.77
N ILE A 396 4.35 12.42 13.36
CA ILE A 396 4.64 13.71 13.99
C ILE A 396 4.11 13.75 15.43
N ARG A 397 2.90 13.22 15.67
CA ARG A 397 2.35 13.11 17.04
C ARG A 397 3.22 12.22 17.91
N ALA A 398 3.62 11.04 17.43
CA ALA A 398 4.49 10.13 18.16
C ALA A 398 5.86 10.75 18.45
N LYS A 399 6.45 11.48 17.47
CA LYS A 399 7.68 12.24 17.68
C LYS A 399 7.48 13.38 18.69
N GLY A 400 6.39 14.12 18.60
CA GLY A 400 6.06 15.20 19.53
C GLY A 400 5.80 14.71 20.95
N GLU A 401 5.15 13.56 21.12
CA GLU A 401 4.96 12.90 22.42
C GLU A 401 6.31 12.41 22.99
N ALA A 402 7.13 11.76 22.16
CA ALA A 402 8.47 11.33 22.56
C ALA A 402 9.40 12.51 22.92
N GLU A 403 9.35 13.60 22.15
CA GLU A 403 10.09 14.83 22.44
C GLU A 403 9.56 15.52 23.69
N ALA A 404 8.23 15.57 23.89
CA ALA A 404 7.63 16.13 25.09
C ALA A 404 7.99 15.33 26.34
N ASP A 405 7.99 14.00 26.27
CA ASP A 405 8.38 13.14 27.38
C ASP A 405 9.89 13.19 27.62
N ALA A 406 10.71 13.23 26.57
CA ALA A 406 12.15 13.51 26.71
C ALA A 406 12.40 14.89 27.31
N MET A 407 11.59 15.90 26.98
CA MET A 407 11.70 17.24 27.51
C MET A 407 11.21 17.33 28.95
N LYS A 408 10.19 16.56 29.35
CA LYS A 408 9.78 16.39 30.75
C LYS A 408 10.86 15.72 31.58
N VAL A 409 11.50 14.68 31.05
CA VAL A 409 12.62 14.00 31.72
C VAL A 409 13.82 14.95 31.82
N LYS A 410 14.14 15.69 30.76
CA LYS A 410 15.17 16.74 30.80
C LYS A 410 14.80 17.84 31.78
N ALA A 411 13.55 18.30 31.83
CA ALA A 411 13.09 19.33 32.75
C ALA A 411 13.11 18.85 34.21
N ALA A 412 12.76 17.59 34.48
CA ALA A 412 12.89 16.96 35.78
C ALA A 412 14.37 16.84 36.19
N ALA A 413 15.24 16.44 35.27
CA ALA A 413 16.68 16.46 35.49
C ALA A 413 17.19 17.88 35.76
N PHE A 414 16.78 18.88 34.97
CA PHE A 414 17.15 20.28 35.18
C PHE A 414 16.60 20.86 36.49
N HIS A 415 15.46 20.37 36.98
CA HIS A 415 14.93 20.71 38.30
C HIS A 415 15.79 20.16 39.44
N GLU A 416 16.41 18.99 39.27
CA GLU A 416 17.34 18.41 40.25
C GLU A 416 18.75 18.99 40.16
N TYR A 417 19.15 19.59 39.02
CA TYR A 417 20.42 20.29 38.83
C TYR A 417 20.39 21.72 39.41
N ASN A 418 20.40 21.81 40.74
CA ASN A 418 20.35 23.05 41.50
C ASN A 418 21.64 23.91 41.30
N GLN A 419 21.45 25.16 40.84
CA GLN A 419 22.39 26.30 40.75
C GLN A 419 23.68 26.17 39.91
N ALA A 420 24.38 25.02 39.87
CA ALA A 420 25.66 24.90 39.16
C ALA A 420 25.52 24.80 37.63
N ALA A 421 24.45 24.17 37.13
CA ALA A 421 24.23 23.95 35.70
C ALA A 421 23.73 25.20 34.96
N VAL A 422 22.99 26.09 35.64
CA VAL A 422 22.58 27.38 35.06
C VAL A 422 23.80 28.27 34.83
N LEU A 423 24.73 28.28 35.78
CA LEU A 423 25.99 29.00 35.66
C LEU A 423 26.88 28.41 34.56
N ASP A 424 27.01 27.08 34.52
CA ASP A 424 27.80 26.38 33.49
C ASP A 424 27.26 26.63 32.08
N LYS A 425 25.93 26.59 31.89
CA LYS A 425 25.31 26.84 30.59
C LYS A 425 25.35 28.33 30.18
N LEU A 426 25.27 29.26 31.14
CA LEU A 426 25.50 30.69 30.90
C LEU A 426 26.96 30.97 30.51
N LEU A 427 27.92 30.33 31.18
CA LEU A 427 29.34 30.45 30.87
C LEU A 427 29.67 29.83 29.50
N THR A 428 29.05 28.70 29.16
CA THR A 428 29.24 28.03 27.86
C THR A 428 28.51 28.74 26.72
N GLY A 429 27.41 29.45 26.99
CA GLY A 429 26.67 30.26 26.01
C GLY A 429 27.21 31.69 25.82
N MET A 430 28.07 32.15 26.73
CA MET A 430 28.72 33.48 26.66
C MET A 430 29.45 33.75 25.34
N PRO A 431 30.19 32.79 24.73
CA PRO A 431 30.86 32.99 23.44
C PRO A 431 29.90 33.30 22.30
N GLU A 432 28.72 32.68 22.25
CA GLU A 432 27.72 32.95 21.21
C GLU A 432 27.07 34.32 21.38
N ILE A 433 26.77 34.72 22.63
CA ILE A 433 26.24 36.04 22.94
C ILE A 433 27.26 37.12 22.60
N VAL A 434 28.53 36.92 22.97
CA VAL A 434 29.63 37.83 22.61
C VAL A 434 29.80 37.91 21.10
N ARG A 435 29.67 36.79 20.37
CA ARG A 435 29.71 36.77 18.90
C ARG A 435 28.55 37.53 18.28
N ALA A 436 27.33 37.36 18.78
CA ALA A 436 26.14 38.07 18.31
C ALA A 436 26.20 39.58 18.62
N ILE A 437 26.82 39.97 19.73
CA ILE A 437 27.08 41.38 20.07
C ILE A 437 28.22 41.97 19.21
N ALA A 438 29.21 41.16 18.82
CA ALA A 438 30.33 41.57 18.00
C ALA A 438 30.03 41.57 16.48
N GLU A 439 29.04 40.80 16.02
CA GLU A 439 28.68 40.68 14.60
C GLU A 439 28.23 42.02 13.95
N PRO A 440 27.47 42.91 14.63
CA PRO A 440 27.21 44.25 14.14
C PRO A 440 28.46 45.13 14.15
N LEU A 441 29.36 44.95 15.12
CA LEU A 441 30.62 45.71 15.22
C LEU A 441 31.63 45.31 14.15
N SER A 442 31.64 44.04 13.73
CA SER A 442 32.51 43.56 12.65
C SER A 442 32.08 44.05 11.26
N LYS A 443 30.87 44.61 11.13
CA LYS A 443 30.34 45.19 9.88
C LYS A 443 30.54 46.71 9.77
N VAL A 444 31.20 47.34 10.74
CA VAL A 444 31.48 48.79 10.74
C VAL A 444 32.95 49.03 10.43
N ASP A 445 33.27 49.27 9.16
CA ASP A 445 34.66 49.50 8.70
C ASP A 445 35.25 50.87 9.09
N LYS A 446 34.41 51.88 9.36
CA LYS A 446 34.89 53.23 9.72
C LYS A 446 33.88 54.03 10.55
N VAL A 447 34.19 54.24 11.82
CA VAL A 447 33.46 55.19 12.69
C VAL A 447 34.09 56.58 12.53
N THR A 448 33.39 57.49 11.85
CA THR A 448 33.83 58.90 11.73
C THR A 448 33.11 59.73 12.79
N ILE A 449 33.84 60.11 13.84
CA ILE A 449 33.33 60.97 14.91
C ILE A 449 33.43 62.42 14.43
N VAL A 450 32.30 63.05 14.10
CA VAL A 450 32.25 64.47 13.78
C VAL A 450 31.95 65.24 15.06
N SER A 451 32.99 65.82 15.66
CA SER A 451 32.86 66.72 16.81
C SER A 451 32.50 68.11 16.30
N THR A 452 31.22 68.48 16.36
CA THR A 452 30.80 69.87 16.21
C THR A 452 31.01 70.57 17.55
N GLY A 453 32.10 71.30 17.67
CA GLY A 453 32.43 72.06 18.86
C GLY A 453 31.42 73.19 19.14
N ALA A 454 30.93 73.24 20.38
CA ALA A 454 30.72 74.45 21.17
C ALA A 454 30.08 74.06 22.52
N GLY A 455 30.84 74.14 23.60
CA GLY A 455 30.33 73.90 24.95
C GLY A 455 31.45 73.88 25.98
N THR A 456 31.60 75.01 26.66
CA THR A 456 32.51 75.27 27.79
C THR A 456 32.32 74.25 28.90
N ASP A 457 33.31 73.36 29.07
CA ASP A 457 33.87 72.91 30.36
C ASP A 457 34.91 71.82 30.06
N GLY A 458 36.11 71.98 30.62
CA GLY A 458 37.34 71.28 30.24
C GLY A 458 37.41 69.78 30.57
N HIS A 459 36.54 68.97 29.98
CA HIS A 459 36.68 67.52 29.88
C HIS A 459 36.81 67.11 28.41
N GLY A 460 37.97 66.55 28.05
CA GLY A 460 38.34 66.21 26.67
C GLY A 460 37.32 65.29 25.98
N LEU A 461 36.85 65.72 24.80
CA LEU A 461 36.01 64.93 23.90
C LEU A 461 36.88 63.94 23.11
N GLY A 462 36.66 62.64 23.30
CA GLY A 462 37.17 61.56 22.44
C GLY A 462 37.13 60.20 23.14
N ALA A 463 36.59 59.16 22.47
CA ALA A 463 36.49 57.73 22.84
C ALA A 463 35.86 57.36 24.22
N SER A 464 36.08 58.15 25.27
CA SER A 464 35.57 57.99 26.64
C SER A 464 34.06 58.20 26.77
N ARG A 465 33.46 59.09 25.96
CA ARG A 465 32.00 59.22 25.85
C ARG A 465 31.35 58.04 25.13
N LEU A 466 32.01 57.44 24.14
CA LEU A 466 31.49 56.24 23.48
C LEU A 466 31.43 55.07 24.47
N THR A 467 32.44 54.91 25.31
CA THR A 467 32.45 53.90 26.37
C THR A 467 31.42 54.20 27.46
N GLY A 468 31.25 55.46 27.86
CA GLY A 468 30.20 55.88 28.79
C GLY A 468 28.77 55.69 28.25
N ASP A 469 28.53 56.01 26.98
CA ASP A 469 27.24 55.86 26.32
C ASP A 469 26.91 54.39 26.03
N ILE A 470 27.91 53.55 25.75
CA ILE A 470 27.75 52.09 25.70
C ILE A 470 27.38 51.54 27.07
N VAL A 471 28.05 51.99 28.14
CA VAL A 471 27.71 51.57 29.52
C VAL A 471 26.29 52.03 29.90
N ASN A 472 25.88 53.23 29.49
CA ASN A 472 24.52 53.73 29.72
C ASN A 472 23.46 53.01 28.86
N MET A 473 23.76 52.64 27.62
CA MET A 473 22.89 51.78 26.80
C MET A 473 22.73 50.40 27.42
N VAL A 474 23.84 49.77 27.85
CA VAL A 474 23.84 48.48 28.55
C VAL A 474 23.05 48.56 29.86
N ALA A 475 23.13 49.68 30.59
CA ALA A 475 22.32 49.92 31.78
C ALA A 475 20.81 50.10 31.48
N GLN A 476 20.44 50.47 30.26
CA GLN A 476 19.03 50.61 29.83
C GLN A 476 18.46 49.33 29.19
N VAL A 477 19.29 48.33 28.87
CA VAL A 477 18.84 47.02 28.34
C VAL A 477 17.78 46.35 29.21
N PRO A 478 17.87 46.34 30.56
CA PRO A 478 16.82 45.76 31.40
C PRO A 478 15.46 46.46 31.22
N ALA A 479 15.46 47.79 31.07
CA ALA A 479 14.23 48.57 30.90
C ALA A 479 13.59 48.38 29.52
N LEU A 480 14.40 48.21 28.45
CA LEU A 480 13.89 47.91 27.11
C LEU A 480 13.31 46.49 27.01
N PHE A 481 13.92 45.52 27.70
CA PHE A 481 13.38 44.17 27.80
C PHE A 481 12.03 44.15 28.54
N GLU A 482 11.90 44.93 29.61
CA GLU A 482 10.64 45.06 30.37
C GLU A 482 9.52 45.69 29.53
N LEU A 483 9.85 46.65 28.66
CA LEU A 483 8.90 47.34 27.80
C LEU A 483 8.43 46.50 26.60
N LEU A 484 9.28 45.61 26.08
CA LEU A 484 8.97 44.72 24.95
C LEU A 484 8.37 43.38 25.39
N SER A 485 8.75 42.85 26.55
CA SER A 485 8.26 41.57 27.07
C SER A 485 7.08 41.70 28.04
N GLY A 486 6.80 42.92 28.53
CA GLY A 486 5.77 43.18 29.54
C GLY A 486 6.08 42.59 30.92
N THR A 487 7.29 42.07 31.16
CA THR A 487 7.69 41.41 32.41
C THR A 487 9.02 41.95 32.92
N ARG A 488 9.12 42.17 34.24
CA ARG A 488 10.39 42.58 34.86
C ARG A 488 11.35 41.40 34.88
N ILE A 489 12.61 41.63 34.53
CA ILE A 489 13.67 40.62 34.68
C ILE A 489 13.79 40.12 36.13
N GLY A 490 13.53 40.99 37.11
CA GLY A 490 13.44 40.61 38.52
C GLY A 490 12.28 39.65 38.83
N ASP A 491 11.13 39.81 38.15
CA ASP A 491 9.97 38.92 38.31
C ASP A 491 10.20 37.57 37.60
N LEU A 492 10.96 37.54 36.51
CA LEU A 492 11.38 36.28 35.88
C LEU A 492 12.38 35.50 36.75
N MET A 493 13.23 36.21 37.50
CA MET A 493 14.13 35.58 38.47
C MET A 493 13.39 35.09 39.73
N SER A 494 12.25 35.70 40.09
CA SER A 494 11.42 35.25 41.22
C SER A 494 10.51 34.05 40.89
N HIS A 495 10.39 33.65 39.62
CA HIS A 495 9.73 32.41 39.21
C HIS A 495 10.68 31.20 39.20
N VAL A 496 11.94 31.39 39.61
CA VAL A 496 12.85 30.31 39.98
C VAL A 496 12.56 29.97 41.44
N PRO A 497 12.09 28.76 41.79
CA PRO A 497 11.69 28.44 43.15
C PRO A 497 12.92 28.42 44.07
N ALA A 498 13.14 29.55 44.75
CA ALA A 498 14.01 29.65 45.91
C ALA A 498 13.17 29.37 47.16
N LEU A 499 13.53 28.27 47.83
CA LEU A 499 13.32 27.95 49.24
C LEU A 499 12.60 29.03 50.09
N ALA A 500 11.31 28.83 50.32
CA ALA A 500 10.62 29.32 51.50
C ALA A 500 9.60 28.27 51.96
N ASN A 501 9.71 27.89 53.24
CA ASN A 501 8.79 27.12 54.08
C ASN A 501 8.89 25.58 54.03
N GLN A 502 9.73 25.04 54.92
CA GLN A 502 9.25 23.97 55.80
C GLN A 502 8.38 24.62 56.88
N ASP A 503 7.07 24.36 56.84
CA ASP A 503 6.27 24.04 58.03
C ASP A 503 4.87 23.57 57.58
N GLY A 504 4.49 22.36 58.01
CA GLY A 504 3.10 21.88 58.10
C GLY A 504 2.58 20.93 57.02
N ASP A 505 2.75 19.61 57.27
CA ASP A 505 1.73 18.52 57.17
C ASP A 505 0.95 18.33 55.83
N GLN A 506 0.78 17.15 55.22
CA GLN A 506 0.91 15.75 55.60
C GLN A 506 0.73 14.92 54.29
N GLY A 507 1.46 13.82 54.06
CA GLY A 507 1.06 12.89 52.97
C GLY A 507 2.10 11.96 52.33
N SER A 508 2.58 10.98 53.09
CA SER A 508 2.88 9.60 52.66
C SER A 508 4.06 9.26 51.71
N ALA A 509 4.93 8.42 52.30
CA ALA A 509 5.62 7.27 51.74
C ALA A 509 7.03 7.44 51.10
N ASN A 510 8.02 7.00 51.90
CA ASN A 510 9.17 6.12 51.59
C ASN A 510 9.77 6.21 50.17
N GLY A 511 11.05 6.50 49.96
CA GLY A 511 12.21 6.26 50.81
C GLY A 511 13.36 5.78 49.94
N ALA A 512 14.49 6.51 49.99
CA ALA A 512 15.89 6.06 50.05
C ALA A 512 16.30 4.79 49.24
N LYS A 513 17.40 4.71 48.48
CA LYS A 513 18.71 5.39 48.33
C LYS A 513 19.43 4.58 47.22
N VAL A 514 20.40 5.13 46.49
CA VAL A 514 21.77 4.54 46.31
C VAL A 514 22.71 5.64 45.78
N ASN A 515 23.93 5.58 46.31
CA ASN A 515 25.05 6.51 46.24
C ASN A 515 26.24 5.77 45.60
N GLY A 516 27.15 6.51 44.93
CA GLY A 516 28.52 6.08 44.56
C GLY A 516 28.65 5.32 43.24
N THR A 517 29.72 5.47 42.44
CA THR A 517 31.05 6.02 42.72
C THR A 517 31.86 6.18 41.43
N SER A 518 32.60 7.28 41.38
CA SER A 518 33.98 7.46 40.89
C SER A 518 34.37 7.02 39.47
N GLY A 519 34.71 8.02 38.67
CA GLY A 519 35.78 7.90 37.69
C GLY A 519 37.17 7.98 38.34
N THR A 520 38.14 7.36 37.67
CA THR A 520 39.57 7.67 37.78
C THR A 520 40.16 7.54 36.38
N VAL A 521 40.54 8.65 35.76
CA VAL A 521 41.66 8.68 34.81
C VAL A 521 42.43 9.97 35.02
N GLU A 522 43.66 9.79 35.53
CA GLU A 522 44.73 10.76 35.63
C GLU A 522 45.12 11.35 34.28
N ALA A 523 45.50 12.64 34.32
CA ALA A 523 46.33 13.32 33.34
C ALA A 523 47.70 12.63 33.22
N THR A 524 48.40 12.65 32.08
CA THR A 524 49.38 13.71 31.74
C THR A 524 50.01 13.49 30.34
N PRO A 525 50.74 14.48 29.78
CA PRO A 525 50.78 14.81 28.36
C PRO A 525 52.14 14.53 27.67
N GLY A 526 52.18 14.72 26.34
CA GLY A 526 53.40 14.90 25.53
C GLY A 526 52.99 15.17 24.09
N GLU A 527 53.00 16.41 23.60
CA GLU A 527 54.14 17.16 23.04
C GLU A 527 54.56 16.69 21.62
N LYS A 528 54.37 17.62 20.67
CA LYS A 528 54.68 17.65 19.22
C LYS A 528 53.63 17.13 18.24
#